data_AF-A0A1R4G510-F1
#
_entry.id   AF-A0A1R4G510-F1
#
_cell.length_a   1.000
_cell.length_b   1.000
_cell.length_c   1.000
_cell.angle_alpha   90.00
_cell.angle_beta   90.00
_cell.angle_gamma   90.00
#
_symmetry.space_group_name_H-M   'P 1'
#
loop_
_entity.id
_entity.type
_entity.pdbx_description
1 polymer ?
#
loop_
_entity_poly.entity_id
_entity_poly.type
_entity_poly.pdbx_seq_one_letter_code
_entity_poly.pdbx_strand_id
1 'polypeptide(L)'
;MAAYAATGVVIWTVILAVGRFSGLRANNGDLVYADSLLAGILVGVIGLMTPFLLVSTSRHDTGFRDRGLASLMLVGVPLTTALYTLGMLLWPVILGPRGAPGTVAAELNGDGRALLAAAMFLLASMTWCTATVLIMIKSVPMGALIAILPLLGEVFLFGIGGGTLFDGPASDAPVMLWTIAAGAGLVVMGIVAALLNRHEQRPRRASRAERRS
;
A
#
# COMPACT_ATOMS: atom_id res chain seq x y z
N MET A 1 10.16 -10.37 -0.51
CA MET A 1 9.22 -9.35 -1.05
C MET A 1 8.37 -9.93 -2.15
N ALA A 2 8.94 -10.42 -3.26
CA ALA A 2 8.15 -11.01 -4.35
C ALA A 2 7.18 -12.12 -3.90
N ALA A 3 7.63 -13.06 -3.05
CA ALA A 3 6.76 -14.11 -2.50
C ALA A 3 5.58 -13.54 -1.69
N TYR A 4 5.81 -12.57 -0.80
CA TYR A 4 4.73 -11.90 -0.04
C TYR A 4 3.76 -11.12 -0.92
N ALA A 5 4.28 -10.43 -1.94
CA ALA A 5 3.45 -9.73 -2.92
C ALA A 5 2.59 -10.72 -3.71
N ALA A 6 3.16 -11.84 -4.16
CA ALA A 6 2.43 -12.89 -4.87
C ALA A 6 1.35 -13.54 -3.97
N THR A 7 1.69 -13.87 -2.73
CA THR A 7 0.71 -14.39 -1.76
C THR A 7 -0.39 -13.39 -1.49
N GLY A 8 -0.05 -12.11 -1.33
CA GLY A 8 -1.03 -11.03 -1.18
C GLY A 8 -1.95 -10.94 -2.40
N VAL A 9 -1.40 -10.88 -3.61
CA VAL A 9 -2.18 -10.87 -4.86
C VAL A 9 -3.19 -12.03 -4.87
N VAL A 10 -2.75 -13.24 -4.54
CA VAL A 10 -3.63 -14.41 -4.48
C VAL A 10 -4.71 -14.22 -3.41
N ILE A 11 -4.35 -13.85 -2.18
CA ILE A 11 -5.30 -13.67 -1.07
C ILE A 11 -6.38 -12.64 -1.42
N TRP A 12 -5.99 -11.47 -1.93
CA TRP A 12 -6.95 -10.40 -2.23
C TRP A 12 -7.84 -10.73 -3.43
N THR A 13 -7.27 -11.38 -4.45
CA THR A 13 -8.03 -11.87 -5.60
C THR A 13 -9.02 -12.97 -5.17
N VAL A 14 -8.63 -13.84 -4.23
CA VAL A 14 -9.52 -14.85 -3.64
C VAL A 14 -10.60 -14.20 -2.79
N ILE A 15 -10.30 -13.18 -1.99
CA ILE A 15 -11.30 -12.45 -1.19
C ILE A 15 -12.36 -11.82 -2.10
N LEU A 16 -11.94 -11.19 -3.21
CA LEU A 16 -12.87 -10.67 -4.22
C LEU A 16 -13.70 -11.77 -4.87
N ALA A 17 -13.07 -12.89 -5.23
CA ALA A 17 -13.77 -14.03 -5.81
C ALA A 17 -14.80 -14.61 -4.83
N VAL A 18 -14.44 -14.78 -3.55
CA VAL A 18 -15.37 -15.22 -2.50
C VAL A 18 -16.52 -14.22 -2.36
N GLY A 19 -16.24 -12.92 -2.26
CA GLY A 19 -17.26 -11.87 -2.22
C GLY A 19 -18.20 -11.89 -3.44
N ARG A 20 -17.71 -12.31 -4.61
CA ARG A 20 -18.55 -12.52 -5.80
C ARG A 20 -19.46 -13.73 -5.64
N PHE A 21 -18.93 -14.88 -5.24
CA PHE A 21 -19.65 -16.17 -5.27
C PHE A 21 -20.50 -16.44 -4.02
N SER A 22 -20.03 -16.09 -2.83
CA SER A 22 -20.75 -16.36 -1.58
C SER A 22 -21.58 -15.17 -1.09
N GLY A 23 -21.24 -13.96 -1.54
CA GLY A 23 -21.63 -12.73 -0.85
C GLY A 23 -20.99 -12.64 0.54
N LEU A 24 -20.79 -11.43 1.03
CA LEU A 24 -20.38 -11.13 2.40
C LEU A 24 -21.64 -10.77 3.18
N ARG A 25 -21.89 -11.44 4.31
CA ARG A 25 -23.05 -11.07 5.14
C ARG A 25 -22.73 -9.83 5.96
N ALA A 26 -23.52 -8.78 5.76
CA ALA A 26 -23.54 -7.64 6.65
C ALA A 26 -24.22 -8.02 7.98
N ASN A 27 -23.97 -7.22 9.03
CA ASN A 27 -24.50 -7.47 10.38
C ASN A 27 -26.03 -7.38 10.46
N ASN A 28 -26.66 -6.74 9.48
CA ASN A 28 -28.11 -6.67 9.31
C ASN A 28 -28.71 -7.89 8.56
N GLY A 29 -27.87 -8.85 8.14
CA GLY A 29 -28.29 -10.04 7.40
C GLY A 29 -28.28 -9.88 5.88
N ASP A 30 -28.03 -8.67 5.36
CA ASP A 30 -27.98 -8.42 3.91
C ASP A 30 -26.71 -9.01 3.29
N LEU A 31 -26.83 -9.47 2.05
CA LEU A 31 -25.70 -9.95 1.26
C LEU A 31 -25.05 -8.77 0.54
N VAL A 32 -23.84 -8.41 0.97
CA VAL A 32 -22.94 -7.47 0.30
C VAL A 32 -22.14 -8.26 -0.73
N TYR A 33 -22.34 -7.96 -2.00
CA TYR A 33 -21.59 -8.61 -3.08
C TYR A 33 -20.32 -7.85 -3.40
N ALA A 34 -19.34 -8.54 -3.98
CA ALA A 34 -18.19 -7.86 -4.56
C ALA A 34 -18.63 -6.92 -5.69
N ASP A 35 -18.40 -5.63 -5.48
CA ASP A 35 -18.67 -4.51 -6.38
C ASP A 35 -17.44 -3.60 -6.50
N SER A 36 -17.55 -2.54 -7.30
CA SER A 36 -16.47 -1.57 -7.52
C SER A 36 -16.00 -0.91 -6.22
N LEU A 37 -16.92 -0.64 -5.28
CA LEU A 37 -16.62 -0.05 -3.99
C LEU A 37 -15.77 -0.97 -3.11
N LEU A 38 -16.16 -2.25 -2.98
CA LEU A 38 -15.40 -3.23 -2.22
C LEU A 38 -13.99 -3.41 -2.80
N ALA A 39 -13.88 -3.48 -4.13
CA ALA A 39 -12.59 -3.54 -4.81
C ALA A 39 -11.71 -2.35 -4.42
N GLY A 40 -12.23 -1.13 -4.44
CA GLY A 40 -11.52 0.07 -4.02
C GLY A 40 -11.04 0.04 -2.57
N ILE A 41 -11.90 -0.38 -1.64
CA ILE A 41 -11.54 -0.51 -0.23
C ILE A 41 -10.40 -1.53 -0.05
N LEU A 42 -10.48 -2.69 -0.72
CA LEU A 42 -9.44 -3.72 -0.64
C LEU A 42 -8.09 -3.19 -1.14
N VAL A 43 -8.06 -2.38 -2.20
CA VAL A 43 -6.82 -1.73 -2.68
C VAL A 43 -6.25 -0.78 -1.63
N GLY A 44 -7.10 0.00 -0.96
CA GLY A 44 -6.69 0.85 0.16
C GLY A 44 -6.08 0.04 1.31
N VAL A 45 -6.71 -1.08 1.69
CA VAL A 45 -6.21 -1.99 2.73
C VAL A 45 -4.89 -2.65 2.33
N ILE A 46 -4.71 -3.04 1.06
CA ILE A 46 -3.43 -3.58 0.56
C ILE A 46 -2.30 -2.56 0.80
N GLY A 47 -2.54 -1.29 0.47
CA GLY A 47 -1.60 -0.21 0.71
C GLY A 47 -1.17 -0.11 2.18
N LEU A 48 -2.16 -0.12 3.07
CA LEU A 48 -1.97 -0.05 4.52
C LEU A 48 -1.22 -1.26 5.10
N MET A 49 -1.53 -2.47 4.63
CA MET A 49 -0.92 -3.70 5.16
C MET A 49 0.51 -3.93 4.67
N THR A 50 0.89 -3.36 3.53
CA THR A 50 2.21 -3.57 2.90
C THR A 50 3.39 -3.33 3.85
N PRO A 51 3.49 -2.23 4.60
CA PRO A 51 4.60 -2.03 5.54
C PRO A 51 4.65 -3.07 6.68
N PHE A 52 3.50 -3.58 7.11
CA PHE A 52 3.42 -4.59 8.19
C PHE A 52 3.77 -6.00 7.71
N LEU A 53 3.47 -6.34 6.45
CA LEU A 53 3.85 -7.63 5.86
C LEU A 53 5.38 -7.80 5.73
N LEU A 54 6.13 -6.71 5.90
CA LEU A 54 7.58 -6.70 5.86
C LEU A 54 8.22 -6.86 7.25
N VAL A 55 7.38 -6.94 8.30
CA VAL A 55 7.75 -7.34 9.66
C VAL A 55 8.04 -8.84 9.67
N SER A 56 9.24 -9.23 10.11
CA SER A 56 9.65 -10.61 10.36
C SER A 56 9.92 -10.79 11.85
N THR A 57 8.94 -11.27 12.61
CA THR A 57 9.03 -11.53 14.06
C THR A 57 10.06 -12.60 14.42
N SER A 58 10.51 -13.42 13.46
CA SER A 58 11.53 -14.44 13.64
C SER A 58 12.98 -13.91 13.69
N ARG A 59 13.21 -12.60 13.49
CA ARG A 59 14.55 -12.01 13.50
C ARG A 59 14.93 -11.50 14.89
N HIS A 60 16.21 -11.66 15.22
CA HIS A 60 16.84 -11.17 16.46
C HIS A 60 16.63 -9.65 16.68
N ASP A 61 16.41 -8.90 15.60
CA ASP A 61 16.22 -7.45 15.60
C ASP A 61 14.75 -7.02 15.89
N THR A 62 13.96 -7.85 16.59
CA THR A 62 12.57 -7.52 17.02
C THR A 62 11.64 -7.06 15.89
N GLY A 63 11.60 -7.79 14.77
CA GLY A 63 10.58 -7.62 13.74
C GLY A 63 11.01 -6.86 12.49
N PHE A 64 11.80 -5.79 12.59
CA PHE A 64 12.23 -5.03 11.40
C PHE A 64 13.74 -5.18 11.16
N ARG A 65 14.14 -5.24 9.89
CA ARG A 65 15.56 -5.34 9.54
C ARG A 65 16.25 -4.05 10.01
N ASP A 66 17.23 -4.18 10.89
CA ASP A 66 17.83 -2.98 11.48
C ASP A 66 18.74 -2.22 10.51
N ARG A 67 19.15 -2.85 9.40
CA ARG A 67 20.07 -2.29 8.41
C ARG A 67 19.51 -2.34 7.00
N GLY A 68 19.44 -1.19 6.33
CA GLY A 68 19.08 -1.11 4.91
C GLY A 68 17.62 -1.42 4.60
N LEU A 69 16.75 -1.47 5.62
CA LEU A 69 15.30 -1.59 5.46
C LEU A 69 14.75 -0.47 4.59
N ALA A 70 15.14 0.76 4.88
CA ALA A 70 14.79 1.95 4.11
C ALA A 70 15.12 1.82 2.61
N SER A 71 16.33 1.35 2.27
CA SER A 71 16.72 1.12 0.88
C SER A 71 15.97 -0.04 0.24
N LEU A 72 15.65 -1.07 1.01
CA LEU A 72 14.85 -2.20 0.54
C LEU A 72 13.41 -1.77 0.24
N MET A 73 12.84 -0.87 1.03
CA MET A 73 11.49 -0.32 0.84
C MET A 73 11.40 0.53 -0.43
N LEU A 74 12.42 1.35 -0.72
CA LEU A 74 12.46 2.19 -1.92
C LEU A 74 12.38 1.41 -3.23
N VAL A 75 12.92 0.20 -3.27
CA VAL A 75 12.83 -0.70 -4.44
C VAL A 75 11.64 -1.65 -4.32
N GLY A 76 11.35 -2.10 -3.10
CA GLY A 76 10.31 -3.05 -2.79
C GLY A 76 8.91 -2.54 -3.07
N VAL A 77 8.61 -1.30 -2.66
CA VAL A 77 7.27 -0.71 -2.81
C VAL A 77 6.88 -0.57 -4.30
N PRO A 78 7.70 0.01 -5.20
CA PRO A 78 7.37 0.04 -6.63
C PRO A 78 7.21 -1.35 -7.24
N LEU A 79 8.08 -2.31 -6.88
CA LEU A 79 7.99 -3.68 -7.40
C LEU A 79 6.71 -4.37 -6.93
N THR A 80 6.37 -4.23 -5.65
CA THR A 80 5.14 -4.78 -5.05
C THR A 80 3.91 -4.13 -5.69
N THR A 81 3.92 -2.82 -5.90
CA THR A 81 2.87 -2.10 -6.61
C THR A 81 2.65 -2.68 -8.01
N ALA A 82 3.73 -2.91 -8.77
CA ALA A 82 3.65 -3.49 -10.10
C ALA A 82 3.02 -4.90 -10.08
N LEU A 83 3.43 -5.76 -9.13
CA LEU A 83 2.86 -7.10 -8.99
C LEU A 83 1.37 -7.09 -8.64
N TYR A 84 0.96 -6.20 -7.73
CA TYR A 84 -0.46 -6.03 -7.40
C TYR A 84 -1.27 -5.49 -8.57
N THR A 85 -0.72 -4.50 -9.29
CA THR A 85 -1.36 -3.94 -10.50
C THR A 85 -1.58 -5.02 -11.54
N LEU A 86 -0.61 -5.92 -11.76
CA LEU A 86 -0.77 -7.07 -12.65
C LEU A 86 -1.88 -8.02 -12.18
N GLY A 87 -1.98 -8.27 -10.88
CA GLY A 87 -3.07 -9.07 -10.30
C GLY A 87 -4.45 -8.43 -10.50
N MET A 88 -4.52 -7.11 -10.43
CA MET A 88 -5.76 -6.34 -10.61
C MET A 88 -6.33 -6.43 -12.04
N LEU A 89 -5.53 -6.80 -13.04
CA LEU A 89 -6.02 -7.05 -14.40
C LEU A 89 -7.04 -8.21 -14.46
N LEU A 90 -7.06 -9.10 -13.47
CA LEU A 90 -8.05 -10.17 -13.36
C LEU A 90 -9.36 -9.69 -12.72
N TRP A 91 -9.37 -8.52 -12.08
CA TRP A 91 -10.51 -8.06 -11.31
C TRP A 91 -11.75 -7.74 -12.14
N PRO A 92 -11.67 -7.14 -13.35
CA PRO A 92 -12.85 -6.98 -14.21
C PRO A 92 -13.55 -8.31 -14.51
N VAL A 93 -12.76 -9.38 -14.71
CA VAL A 93 -13.29 -10.74 -14.94
C VAL A 93 -14.00 -11.26 -13.69
N ILE A 94 -13.47 -10.95 -12.50
CA ILE A 94 -14.02 -11.36 -11.19
C ILE A 94 -15.23 -10.53 -10.79
N LEU A 95 -15.29 -9.25 -11.12
CA LEU A 95 -16.46 -8.40 -10.88
C LEU A 95 -17.59 -8.75 -11.86
N GLY A 96 -17.25 -9.05 -13.11
CA GLY A 96 -18.21 -9.42 -14.15
C GLY A 96 -19.31 -8.36 -14.30
N PRO A 97 -20.61 -8.75 -14.38
CA PRO A 97 -21.72 -7.80 -14.53
C PRO A 97 -21.92 -6.83 -13.37
N ARG A 98 -21.24 -7.05 -12.23
CA ARG A 98 -21.34 -6.17 -11.05
C ARG A 98 -20.34 -5.01 -11.09
N GLY A 99 -19.35 -5.06 -11.97
CA GLY A 99 -18.53 -3.90 -12.27
C GLY A 99 -19.36 -2.95 -13.13
N ALA A 100 -19.73 -1.79 -12.59
CA ALA A 100 -20.48 -0.79 -13.34
C ALA A 100 -19.64 -0.33 -14.54
N PRO A 101 -20.17 -0.38 -15.79
CA PRO A 101 -19.42 0.03 -16.98
C PRO A 101 -18.91 1.47 -16.87
N GLY A 102 -17.71 1.74 -17.36
CA GLY A 102 -17.08 3.07 -17.28
C GLY A 102 -16.46 3.43 -15.93
N THR A 103 -16.57 2.56 -14.92
CA THR A 103 -15.85 2.73 -13.65
C THR A 103 -14.41 2.24 -13.74
N VAL A 104 -13.52 2.80 -12.92
CA VAL A 104 -12.11 2.37 -12.88
C VAL A 104 -12.00 0.87 -12.61
N ALA A 105 -12.85 0.29 -11.75
CA ALA A 105 -12.83 -1.14 -11.44
C ALA A 105 -13.16 -2.05 -12.63
N ALA A 106 -14.11 -1.63 -13.49
CA ALA A 106 -14.54 -2.39 -14.65
C ALA A 106 -13.57 -2.27 -15.83
N GLU A 107 -12.91 -1.12 -15.96
CA GLU A 107 -12.10 -0.78 -17.14
C GLU A 107 -10.60 -1.08 -16.98
N LEU A 108 -10.17 -1.75 -15.89
CA LEU A 108 -8.74 -1.99 -15.60
C LEU A 108 -7.94 -2.68 -16.73
N ASN A 109 -8.60 -3.49 -17.56
CA ASN A 109 -7.97 -4.20 -18.68
C ASN A 109 -8.24 -3.56 -20.06
N GLY A 110 -9.15 -2.58 -20.14
CA GLY A 110 -9.62 -1.96 -21.37
C GLY A 110 -9.20 -0.50 -21.52
N ASP A 111 -9.02 0.23 -20.42
CA ASP A 111 -8.60 1.63 -20.39
C ASP A 111 -7.29 1.80 -19.60
N GLY A 112 -6.25 2.29 -20.29
CA GLY A 112 -4.96 2.60 -19.69
C GLY A 112 -5.05 3.65 -18.58
N ARG A 113 -6.04 4.55 -18.62
CA ARG A 113 -6.27 5.56 -17.57
C ARG A 113 -6.76 4.93 -16.28
N ALA A 114 -7.70 3.98 -16.37
CA ALA A 114 -8.20 3.24 -15.22
C ALA A 114 -7.06 2.46 -14.54
N LEU A 115 -6.26 1.75 -15.35
CA LEU A 115 -5.11 1.02 -14.86
C LEU A 115 -4.07 1.95 -14.20
N LEU A 116 -3.75 3.09 -14.84
CA LEU A 116 -2.79 4.05 -14.31
C LEU A 116 -3.29 4.69 -13.02
N ALA A 117 -4.56 5.07 -12.94
CA ALA A 117 -5.16 5.64 -11.73
C ALA A 117 -5.10 4.64 -10.57
N ALA A 118 -5.46 3.37 -10.81
CA ALA A 118 -5.37 2.30 -9.83
C ALA A 118 -3.93 2.05 -9.36
N ALA A 119 -2.98 1.98 -10.30
CA ALA A 119 -1.56 1.77 -10.00
C ALA A 119 -0.96 2.92 -9.19
N MET A 120 -1.26 4.17 -9.56
CA MET A 120 -0.78 5.35 -8.84
C MET A 120 -1.44 5.49 -7.47
N PHE A 121 -2.73 5.18 -7.34
CA PHE A 121 -3.41 5.14 -6.05
C PHE A 121 -2.78 4.10 -5.11
N LEU A 122 -2.49 2.90 -5.62
CA LEU A 122 -1.82 1.85 -4.87
C LEU A 122 -0.39 2.26 -4.47
N LEU A 123 0.35 2.90 -5.39
CA LEU A 123 1.68 3.38 -5.09
C LEU A 123 1.66 4.47 -4.02
N ALA A 124 0.71 5.41 -4.11
CA ALA A 124 0.50 6.45 -3.11
C ALA A 124 0.20 5.82 -1.75
N SER A 125 -0.77 4.91 -1.67
CA SER A 125 -1.13 4.26 -0.41
C SER A 125 0.04 3.51 0.21
N MET A 126 0.78 2.72 -0.56
CA MET A 126 1.96 2.02 -0.06
C MET A 126 3.06 2.95 0.41
N THR A 127 3.37 4.01 -0.33
CA THR A 127 4.51 4.90 -0.03
C THR A 127 4.25 5.77 1.20
N TRP A 128 3.06 6.35 1.34
CA TRP A 128 2.67 7.12 2.51
C TRP A 128 2.62 6.24 3.77
N CYS A 129 1.93 5.10 3.70
CA CYS A 129 1.86 4.17 4.83
C CYS A 129 3.24 3.65 5.24
N THR A 130 4.11 3.36 4.27
CA THR A 130 5.48 2.92 4.56
C THR A 130 6.31 4.01 5.20
N ALA A 131 6.21 5.26 4.73
CA ALA A 131 6.93 6.39 5.33
C ALA A 131 6.51 6.60 6.79
N THR A 132 5.21 6.58 7.07
CA THR A 132 4.63 6.74 8.41
C THR A 132 5.07 5.62 9.34
N VAL A 133 4.98 4.36 8.89
CA VAL A 133 5.42 3.20 9.67
C VAL A 133 6.94 3.22 9.94
N LEU A 134 7.77 3.62 8.97
CA LEU A 134 9.21 3.77 9.18
C LEU A 134 9.56 4.77 10.29
N ILE A 135 8.80 5.87 10.39
CA ILE A 135 8.95 6.84 11.49
C ILE A 135 8.55 6.20 12.83
N MET A 136 7.42 5.48 12.87
CA MET A 136 6.96 4.80 14.09
C MET A 136 8.01 3.83 14.65
N ILE A 137 8.63 3.03 13.79
CA ILE A 137 9.57 1.96 14.20
C ILE A 137 10.86 2.55 14.75
N LYS A 138 11.43 3.57 14.10
CA LYS A 138 12.79 4.03 14.40
C LYS A 138 12.85 5.15 15.44
N SER A 139 11.71 5.68 15.87
CA SER A 139 11.66 6.80 16.81
C SER A 139 10.86 6.50 18.08
N VAL A 140 10.87 5.25 18.57
CA VAL A 140 10.12 4.86 19.79
C VAL A 140 10.68 5.57 21.04
N PRO A 141 9.84 6.14 21.93
CA PRO A 141 8.36 6.18 21.89
C PRO A 141 7.74 7.41 21.20
N MET A 142 8.47 8.53 21.05
CA MET A 142 7.89 9.78 20.53
C MET A 142 7.40 9.70 19.07
N GLY A 143 8.11 9.00 18.20
CA GLY A 143 7.75 8.82 16.81
C GLY A 143 6.50 7.97 16.62
N ALA A 144 6.27 6.98 17.47
CA ALA A 144 5.00 6.24 17.46
C ALA A 144 3.84 7.18 17.82
N LEU A 145 3.99 8.02 18.85
CA LEU A 145 2.96 8.98 19.25
C LEU A 145 2.63 9.99 18.14
N ILE A 146 3.65 10.51 17.46
CA ILE A 146 3.50 11.49 16.37
C ILE A 146 2.89 10.86 15.12
N ALA A 147 3.26 9.62 14.78
CA ALA A 147 2.87 8.98 13.53
C ALA A 147 1.57 8.16 13.59
N ILE A 148 1.00 7.92 14.78
CA ILE A 148 -0.34 7.31 14.92
C ILE A 148 -1.42 8.16 14.24
N LEU A 149 -1.41 9.48 14.45
CA LEU A 149 -2.46 10.35 13.90
C LEU A 149 -2.41 10.40 12.35
N PRO A 150 -1.24 10.58 11.70
CA PRO A 150 -1.09 10.39 10.26
C PRO A 150 -1.54 9.01 9.78
N LEU A 151 -1.17 7.93 10.47
CA LEU A 151 -1.56 6.57 10.08
C LEU A 151 -3.09 6.40 10.09
N LEU A 152 -3.77 6.91 11.12
CA LEU A 152 -5.23 6.89 11.17
C LEU A 152 -5.83 7.72 10.03
N GLY A 153 -5.26 8.90 9.75
CA GLY A 153 -5.66 9.72 8.61
C GLY A 153 -5.54 8.98 7.28
N GLU A 154 -4.44 8.26 7.07
CA GLU A 154 -4.19 7.42 5.90
C GLU A 154 -5.21 6.28 5.78
N VAL A 155 -5.61 5.63 6.89
CA VAL A 155 -6.65 4.59 6.89
C VAL A 155 -7.95 5.12 6.29
N PHE A 156 -8.40 6.30 6.75
CA PHE A 156 -9.63 6.91 6.22
C PHE A 156 -9.44 7.44 4.80
N LEU A 157 -8.31 8.10 4.51
CA LEU A 157 -8.01 8.66 3.19
C LEU A 157 -7.97 7.58 2.11
N PHE A 158 -7.26 6.48 2.34
CA PHE A 158 -7.14 5.41 1.35
C PHE A 158 -8.36 4.46 1.38
N GLY A 159 -9.06 4.31 2.50
CA GLY A 159 -10.32 3.57 2.54
C GLY A 159 -11.41 4.26 1.70
N ILE A 160 -11.68 5.54 1.99
CA ILE A 160 -12.67 6.34 1.27
C ILE A 160 -12.19 6.63 -0.15
N GLY A 161 -10.93 7.05 -0.31
CA GLY A 161 -10.33 7.36 -1.60
C GLY A 161 -10.35 6.18 -2.55
N GLY A 162 -10.09 4.96 -2.05
CA GLY A 162 -10.19 3.73 -2.83
C GLY A 162 -11.61 3.48 -3.34
N GLY A 163 -12.60 3.55 -2.47
CA GLY A 163 -14.02 3.41 -2.87
C GLY A 163 -14.42 4.43 -3.93
N THR A 164 -14.13 5.72 -3.70
CA THR A 164 -14.48 6.79 -4.65
C THR A 164 -13.76 6.70 -5.99
N LEU A 165 -12.51 6.20 -5.99
CA LEU A 165 -11.75 6.02 -7.22
C LEU A 165 -12.32 4.87 -8.05
N PHE A 166 -12.54 3.72 -7.42
CA PHE A 166 -12.93 2.49 -8.13
C PHE A 166 -14.38 2.50 -8.59
N ASP A 167 -15.25 3.20 -7.87
CA ASP A 167 -16.64 3.43 -8.26
C ASP A 167 -16.79 4.66 -9.18
N GLY A 168 -15.75 5.49 -9.29
CA GLY A 168 -15.71 6.68 -10.12
C GLY A 168 -15.33 6.40 -11.57
N PRO A 169 -15.54 7.39 -12.47
CA PRO A 169 -15.19 7.26 -13.88
C PRO A 169 -13.69 7.31 -14.11
N ALA A 170 -13.22 6.58 -15.12
CA ALA A 170 -11.84 6.62 -15.61
C ALA A 170 -11.55 7.98 -16.29
N SER A 171 -11.19 8.99 -15.50
CA SER A 171 -10.97 10.36 -15.94
C SER A 171 -9.55 10.85 -15.62
N ASP A 172 -9.13 11.95 -16.26
CA ASP A 172 -7.77 12.47 -16.10
C ASP A 172 -7.52 13.08 -14.70
N ALA A 173 -8.58 13.56 -14.04
CA ALA A 173 -8.49 14.15 -12.71
C ALA A 173 -7.98 13.18 -11.63
N PRO A 174 -8.57 11.98 -11.42
CA PRO A 174 -8.04 11.00 -10.46
C PRO A 174 -6.64 10.50 -10.86
N VAL A 175 -6.36 10.33 -12.16
CA VAL A 175 -5.00 9.98 -12.62
C VAL A 175 -3.99 11.03 -12.14
N MET A 176 -4.27 12.32 -12.38
CA MET A 176 -3.38 13.41 -11.99
C MET A 176 -3.22 13.49 -10.48
N LEU A 177 -4.32 13.44 -9.73
CA LEU A 177 -4.33 13.50 -8.26
C LEU A 177 -3.45 12.40 -7.66
N TRP A 178 -3.66 11.14 -8.07
CA TRP A 178 -2.94 10.02 -7.50
C TRP A 178 -1.50 9.92 -7.99
N THR A 179 -1.21 10.41 -9.20
CA THR A 179 0.18 10.54 -9.68
C THR A 179 0.96 11.53 -8.83
N ILE A 180 0.38 12.70 -8.53
CA ILE A 180 1.00 13.70 -7.64
C ILE A 180 1.18 13.12 -6.24
N ALA A 181 0.16 12.46 -5.70
CA ALA A 181 0.21 11.84 -4.38
C ALA A 181 1.27 10.74 -4.29
N ALA A 182 1.40 9.89 -5.33
CA ALA A 182 2.41 8.85 -5.41
C ALA A 182 3.83 9.43 -5.51
N GLY A 183 4.02 10.47 -6.35
CA GLY A 183 5.29 11.18 -6.46
C GLY A 183 5.71 11.81 -5.14
N ALA A 184 4.79 12.50 -4.47
CA ALA A 184 5.04 13.08 -3.15
C ALA A 184 5.35 12.01 -2.10
N GLY A 185 4.60 10.91 -2.08
CA GLY A 185 4.83 9.79 -1.16
C GLY A 185 6.20 9.13 -1.37
N LEU A 186 6.64 8.93 -2.62
CA LEU A 186 7.98 8.44 -2.93
C LEU A 186 9.08 9.38 -2.44
N VAL A 187 8.91 10.69 -2.64
CA VAL A 187 9.88 11.71 -2.17
C VAL A 187 9.96 11.69 -0.65
N VAL A 188 8.82 11.72 0.06
CA VAL A 188 8.78 11.67 1.52
C VAL A 188 9.41 10.39 2.04
N MET A 189 9.05 9.24 1.46
CA MET A 189 9.64 7.95 1.83
C MET A 189 11.16 7.94 1.60
N GLY A 190 11.64 8.54 0.51
CA GLY A 190 13.07 8.72 0.21
C GLY A 190 13.79 9.60 1.23
N ILE A 191 13.17 10.71 1.65
CA ILE A 191 13.71 11.60 2.69
C ILE A 191 13.78 10.87 4.03
N VAL A 192 12.69 10.22 4.45
CA VAL A 192 12.64 9.43 5.69
C VAL A 192 13.72 8.33 5.66
N ALA A 193 13.80 7.58 4.56
CA ALA A 193 14.82 6.57 4.35
C ALA A 193 16.25 7.13 4.50
N ALA A 194 16.54 8.28 3.90
CA ALA A 194 17.85 8.93 3.97
C ALA A 194 18.18 9.42 5.40
N LEU A 195 17.21 10.01 6.10
CA LEU A 195 17.37 10.48 7.48
C LEU A 195 17.66 9.31 8.43
N LEU A 196 16.89 8.23 8.32
CA LEU A 196 17.08 7.03 9.14
C LEU A 196 18.44 6.37 8.91
N ASN A 197 18.87 6.25 7.64
CA ASN A 197 20.20 5.74 7.31
C ASN A 197 21.33 6.60 7.89
N ARG A 198 21.17 7.93 7.96
CA ARG A 198 22.17 8.83 8.56
C ARG A 198 22.28 8.63 10.07
N HIS A 199 21.16 8.43 10.77
CA HIS A 199 21.15 8.13 12.20
C HIS A 199 21.87 6.82 12.52
N GLU A 200 21.70 5.77 11.71
CA GLU A 200 22.39 4.48 11.90
C GLU A 200 23.92 4.56 11.70
N GLN A 201 24.41 5.49 10.89
CA GLN A 201 25.84 5.62 10.61
C GLN A 201 26.62 6.40 11.67
N ARG A 202 25.97 7.29 12.43
CA ARG A 202 26.63 8.15 13.45
C ARG A 202 27.32 7.33 14.56
N PRO A 203 26.65 6.37 15.24
CA PRO A 203 27.27 5.57 16.31
C PRO A 203 28.44 4.70 15.83
N ARG A 204 28.40 4.28 14.56
CA ARG A 204 29.42 3.43 13.94
C ARG A 204 30.74 4.15 13.65
N ARG A 205 30.65 5.42 13.27
CA ARG A 205 31.85 6.23 13.03
C ARG A 205 32.58 6.50 14.34
N ALA A 206 31.84 6.75 15.42
CA ALA A 206 32.40 6.93 16.76
C ALA A 206 33.15 5.68 17.26
N SER A 207 32.50 4.50 17.23
CA SER A 207 33.11 3.24 17.68
C SER A 207 34.28 2.73 16.82
N ARG A 208 34.33 3.09 15.52
CA ARG A 208 35.52 2.82 14.67
C ARG A 208 36.67 3.78 14.94
N ALA A 209 36.38 5.01 15.36
CA ALA A 209 37.40 5.98 15.73
C ALA A 209 38.10 5.57 17.03
N GLU A 210 37.34 5.15 18.06
CA GLU A 210 37.89 4.64 19.33
C GLU A 210 38.73 3.37 19.19
N ARG A 211 38.43 2.48 18.24
CA ARG A 211 39.25 1.27 18.00
C ARG A 211 40.57 1.56 17.26
N ARG A 212 40.78 2.79 16.80
CA ARG A 212 41.98 3.21 16.05
C ARG A 212 42.89 4.15 16.86
N SER A 213 42.42 4.65 18.00
CA SER A 213 43.21 5.38 19.00
C SER A 213 43.77 4.41 20.03
#